data_AF-A0A1G3UIX4-F1
#
_entry.id   AF-A0A1G3UIX4-F1
#
_cell.length_a   1.000
_cell.length_b   1.000
_cell.length_c   1.000
_cell.angle_alpha   90.00
_cell.angle_beta   90.00
_cell.angle_gamma   90.00
#
_symmetry.space_group_name_H-M   'P 1'
#
loop_
_entity.id
_entity.type
_entity.pdbx_description
1 polymer ?
#
loop_
_entity_poly.entity_id
_entity_poly.type
_entity_poly.pdbx_seq_one_letter_code
_entity_poly.pdbx_strand_id
1 'polypeptide(L)'
;MNILAGTIVSIKHSDSLMLVFVEVEKYLFNSLIIENTLENEFKVGMDVNLIFKETEVTIATKESNVSERNGFISKITHIQNGSLLANITFDFCKKEINAIITKGALHGLKCKIGDEFRWFIKSNEVTIQRIVN
;
A
#
# COMPACT_ATOMS: atom_id res chain seq x y z
N MET A 1 6.78 3.29 -8.68
CA MET A 1 6.49 2.26 -7.68
C MET A 1 6.45 2.90 -6.31
N ASN A 2 5.51 2.52 -5.45
CA ASN A 2 5.56 2.87 -4.03
C ASN A 2 6.47 1.89 -3.29
N ILE A 3 7.36 2.40 -2.44
CA ILE A 3 8.30 1.60 -1.67
C ILE A 3 8.29 2.09 -0.22
N LEU A 4 8.04 1.18 0.71
CA LEU A 4 8.04 1.45 2.15
C LEU A 4 8.95 0.46 2.87
N ALA A 5 9.98 0.95 3.55
CA ALA A 5 10.77 0.13 4.45
C ALA A 5 10.00 -0.16 5.74
N GLY A 6 10.12 -1.39 6.24
CA GLY A 6 9.51 -1.83 7.50
C GLY A 6 10.10 -3.15 8.00
N THR A 7 9.61 -3.61 9.14
CA THR A 7 10.10 -4.83 9.80
C THR A 7 8.98 -5.85 9.91
N ILE A 8 9.25 -7.13 9.60
CA ILE A 8 8.28 -8.20 9.77
C ILE A 8 8.02 -8.43 11.25
N VAL A 9 6.76 -8.31 11.69
CA VAL A 9 6.36 -8.46 13.10
C VAL A 9 5.57 -9.74 13.39
N SER A 10 4.95 -10.34 12.37
CA SER A 10 4.23 -11.60 12.51
C SER A 10 4.10 -12.29 11.15
N ILE A 11 4.08 -13.61 11.14
CA ILE A 11 3.77 -14.42 9.96
C ILE A 11 2.69 -15.42 10.36
N LYS A 12 1.62 -15.51 9.57
CA LYS A 12 0.59 -16.54 9.73
C LYS A 12 0.64 -17.47 8.54
N HIS A 13 0.68 -18.77 8.79
CA HIS A 13 0.70 -19.81 7.76
C HIS A 13 -0.69 -20.45 7.66
N SER A 14 -1.13 -20.74 6.43
CA SER A 14 -2.34 -21.48 6.13
C SER A 14 -2.15 -22.22 4.81
N ASP A 15 -2.09 -23.55 4.87
CA ASP A 15 -1.87 -24.43 3.71
C ASP A 15 -0.65 -24.01 2.87
N SER A 16 -0.87 -23.52 1.65
CA SER A 16 0.17 -23.04 0.73
C SER A 16 0.31 -21.52 0.71
N LEU A 17 -0.22 -20.82 1.73
CA LEU A 17 -0.24 -19.37 1.82
C LEU A 17 0.40 -18.91 3.13
N MET A 18 1.12 -17.80 3.04
CA MET A 18 1.60 -17.04 4.18
C MET A 18 1.03 -15.63 4.14
N LEU A 19 0.52 -15.17 5.28
CA LEU A 19 0.14 -13.78 5.49
C LEU A 19 1.20 -13.13 6.39
N VAL A 20 2.04 -12.30 5.78
CA VAL A 20 3.15 -11.63 6.44
C VAL A 20 2.71 -10.25 6.89
N PHE A 21 2.90 -9.92 8.15
CA PHE A 21 2.60 -8.62 8.72
C PHE A 21 3.89 -7.82 8.91
N VAL A 22 3.89 -6.58 8.42
CA VAL A 22 5.06 -5.69 8.42
C VAL A 22 4.68 -4.37 9.06
N GLU A 23 5.44 -3.96 10.05
CA GLU A 23 5.31 -2.63 10.66
C GLU A 23 6.10 -1.62 9.84
N VAL A 24 5.42 -0.56 9.40
CA VAL A 24 6.00 0.61 8.73
C VAL A 24 5.68 1.82 9.59
N GLU A 25 6.69 2.44 10.18
CA GLU A 25 6.53 3.47 11.22
C GLU A 25 5.71 2.94 12.41
N LYS A 26 4.41 3.24 12.46
CA LYS A 26 3.45 2.78 13.49
C LYS A 26 2.24 2.07 12.88
N TYR A 27 2.30 1.78 11.58
CA TYR A 27 1.19 1.22 10.81
C TYR A 27 1.49 -0.21 10.43
N LEU A 28 0.46 -1.06 10.56
CA LEU A 28 0.56 -2.46 10.21
C LEU A 28 0.09 -2.68 8.78
N PHE A 29 0.99 -3.18 7.94
CA PHE A 29 0.71 -3.69 6.62
C PHE A 29 0.69 -5.22 6.66
N ASN A 30 0.06 -5.82 5.65
CA ASN A 30 0.15 -7.25 5.42
C ASN A 30 0.29 -7.57 3.93
N SER A 31 1.00 -8.64 3.63
CA SER A 31 1.16 -9.20 2.29
C SER A 31 0.74 -10.67 2.29
N LEU A 32 -0.09 -11.05 1.31
CA LEU A 32 -0.50 -12.44 1.09
C LEU A 32 0.38 -13.04 0.01
N ILE A 33 1.17 -14.05 0.38
CA ILE A 33 2.20 -14.66 -0.46
C ILE A 33 1.93 -16.16 -0.57
N ILE A 34 2.19 -16.74 -1.74
CA ILE A 34 2.21 -18.19 -1.90
C ILE A 34 3.48 -18.72 -1.27
N GLU A 35 3.35 -19.66 -0.34
CA GLU A 35 4.49 -20.22 0.37
C GLU A 35 5.31 -21.10 -0.58
N ASN A 36 6.56 -20.69 -0.79
CA ASN A 36 7.57 -21.43 -1.54
C ASN A 36 8.84 -21.48 -0.71
N THR A 37 9.15 -22.64 -0.14
CA THR A 37 10.26 -22.85 0.80
C THR A 37 11.64 -22.58 0.20
N LEU A 38 11.76 -22.52 -1.13
CA LEU A 38 13.01 -22.21 -1.83
C LEU A 38 13.27 -20.71 -2.00
N GLU A 39 12.24 -19.87 -1.92
CA GLU A 39 12.32 -18.43 -2.26
C GLU A 39 11.97 -17.52 -1.07
N ASN A 40 11.07 -17.97 -0.19
CA ASN A 40 10.43 -17.15 0.85
C ASN A 40 10.92 -17.51 2.27
N GLU A 41 12.19 -17.26 2.58
CA GLU A 41 12.72 -17.35 3.95
C GLU A 41 12.43 -16.06 4.76
N PHE A 42 11.17 -15.66 4.84
CA PHE A 42 10.78 -14.53 5.68
C PHE A 42 10.79 -14.92 7.17
N LYS A 43 11.32 -14.04 8.02
CA LYS A 43 11.40 -14.26 9.47
C LYS A 43 10.94 -13.00 10.21
N VAL A 44 10.33 -13.19 11.37
CA VAL A 44 10.02 -12.07 12.29
C VAL A 44 11.33 -11.38 12.68
N GLY A 45 11.31 -10.05 12.71
CA GLY A 45 12.47 -9.19 12.94
C GLY A 45 13.29 -8.84 11.69
N MET A 46 12.92 -9.36 10.52
CA MET A 46 13.61 -9.05 9.27
C MET A 46 13.14 -7.69 8.70
N ASP A 47 14.10 -6.84 8.35
CA ASP A 47 13.85 -5.60 7.62
C ASP A 47 13.65 -5.87 6.13
N VAL A 48 12.59 -5.29 5.59
CA VAL A 48 12.12 -5.52 4.23
C VAL A 48 11.59 -4.23 3.61
N ASN A 49 11.55 -4.21 2.28
CA ASN A 49 10.78 -3.24 1.52
C ASN A 49 9.42 -3.84 1.14
N LEU A 50 8.35 -3.12 1.44
CA LEU A 50 7.05 -3.32 0.82
C LEU A 50 7.00 -2.55 -0.49
N ILE A 51 6.67 -3.24 -1.57
CA ILE A 51 6.64 -2.68 -2.92
C ILE A 51 5.27 -2.93 -3.53
N PHE A 52 4.63 -1.89 -4.05
CA PHE A 52 3.37 -2.01 -4.77
C PHE A 52 3.26 -0.94 -5.84
N LYS A 53 2.56 -1.28 -6.93
CA LYS A 53 2.37 -0.38 -8.07
C LYS A 53 1.37 0.71 -7.72
N GLU A 54 1.59 1.91 -8.24
CA GLU A 54 0.67 3.03 -8.10
C GLU A 54 -0.71 2.74 -8.69
N THR A 55 -0.78 1.86 -9.71
CA THR A 55 -2.03 1.45 -10.36
C THR A 55 -2.88 0.51 -9.51
N GLU A 56 -2.29 -0.15 -8.51
CA GLU A 56 -3.02 -1.03 -7.59
C GLU A 56 -3.48 -0.29 -6.33
N VAL A 57 -3.03 0.96 -6.14
CA VAL A 57 -3.50 1.82 -5.04
C VAL A 57 -4.89 2.35 -5.39
N THR A 58 -5.88 1.87 -4.66
CA THR A 58 -7.25 2.38 -4.76
C THR A 58 -7.47 3.47 -3.71
N ILE A 59 -8.35 4.42 -4.02
CA ILE A 59 -8.72 5.49 -3.09
C ILE A 59 -10.24 5.51 -2.85
N ALA A 60 -10.63 5.95 -1.68
CA ALA A 60 -12.02 6.21 -1.31
C ALA A 60 -12.10 7.43 -0.40
N THR A 61 -13.30 7.97 -0.22
CA THR A 61 -13.52 9.01 0.79
C THR A 61 -13.11 8.49 2.18
N LYS A 62 -12.71 9.41 3.05
CA LYS A 62 -12.27 9.11 4.42
C LYS A 62 -13.23 8.20 5.19
N GLU A 63 -14.53 8.44 5.02
CA GLU A 63 -15.63 7.76 5.73
C GLU A 63 -16.01 6.39 5.15
N SER A 64 -15.46 6.00 4.00
CA SER A 64 -15.77 4.70 3.39
C SER A 64 -15.22 3.54 4.22
N ASN A 65 -16.09 2.55 4.48
CA ASN A 65 -15.71 1.25 5.00
C ASN A 65 -15.27 0.33 3.85
N VAL A 66 -14.13 -0.35 4.02
CA VAL A 66 -13.55 -1.25 3.01
C VAL A 66 -13.06 -2.55 3.66
N SER A 67 -13.00 -3.63 2.88
CA SER A 67 -12.53 -4.93 3.38
C SER A 67 -11.00 -5.02 3.39
N GLU A 68 -10.32 -4.15 2.65
CA GLU A 68 -8.88 -4.06 2.56
C GLU A 68 -8.28 -3.59 3.88
N ARG A 69 -7.29 -4.34 4.38
CA ARG A 69 -6.64 -4.08 5.67
C ARG A 69 -5.40 -3.19 5.56
N ASN A 70 -4.77 -3.13 4.39
CA ASN A 70 -3.75 -2.14 4.10
C ASN A 70 -4.43 -0.86 3.65
N GLY A 71 -5.13 -0.19 4.56
CA GLY A 71 -5.93 0.99 4.26
C GLY A 71 -5.70 2.11 5.26
N PHE A 72 -5.27 3.27 4.77
CA PHE A 72 -4.80 4.38 5.59
C PHE A 72 -5.42 5.69 5.14
N ILE A 73 -5.59 6.61 6.08
CA ILE A 73 -6.05 7.97 5.80
C ILE A 73 -4.83 8.86 5.69
N SER A 74 -4.75 9.64 4.63
CA SER A 74 -3.63 10.54 4.37
C SER A 74 -4.10 11.77 3.62
N LYS A 75 -3.34 12.86 3.78
CA LYS A 75 -3.62 14.13 3.10
C LYS A 75 -3.10 14.07 1.67
N ILE A 76 -3.89 14.56 0.72
CA ILE A 76 -3.45 14.74 -0.66
C ILE A 76 -2.53 15.97 -0.73
N THR A 77 -1.30 15.77 -1.21
CA THR A 77 -0.30 16.84 -1.38
C THR A 77 -0.17 17.30 -2.82
N HIS A 78 -0.41 16.41 -3.79
CA HIS A 78 -0.32 16.73 -5.21
C HIS A 78 -1.36 15.95 -6.02
N ILE A 79 -1.83 16.58 -7.11
CA ILE A 79 -2.68 15.94 -8.11
C ILE A 79 -2.17 16.34 -9.49
N GLN A 80 -1.70 15.35 -10.26
CA GLN A 80 -1.40 15.52 -11.67
C GLN A 80 -2.60 15.01 -12.49
N ASN A 81 -3.41 15.93 -13.02
CA ASN A 81 -4.60 15.60 -13.81
C ASN A 81 -4.25 15.49 -15.31
N GLY A 82 -4.14 14.26 -15.80
CA GLY A 82 -3.87 13.98 -17.21
C GLY A 82 -5.12 13.99 -18.10
N SER A 83 -4.97 13.48 -19.32
CA SER A 83 -6.08 13.34 -20.29
C SER A 83 -6.99 12.15 -19.97
N LEU A 84 -6.42 11.01 -19.57
CA LEU A 84 -7.13 9.77 -19.25
C LEU A 84 -6.96 9.33 -17.79
N LEU A 85 -5.77 9.52 -17.24
CA LEU A 85 -5.40 9.13 -15.89
C LEU A 85 -5.05 10.36 -15.06
N ALA A 86 -5.12 10.20 -13.74
CA ALA A 86 -4.62 11.16 -12.78
C ALA A 86 -3.71 10.45 -11.78
N ASN A 87 -2.59 11.09 -11.43
CA ASN A 87 -1.75 10.67 -10.32
C ASN A 87 -2.08 11.52 -9.09
N ILE A 88 -2.39 10.86 -7.98
CA ILE A 88 -2.63 11.49 -6.69
C ILE A 88 -1.50 11.11 -5.75
N THR A 89 -0.82 12.12 -5.21
CA THR A 89 0.23 11.94 -4.21
C THR A 89 -0.32 12.24 -2.83
N PHE A 90 -0.10 11.31 -1.91
CA PHE A 90 -0.47 11.38 -0.50
C PHE A 90 0.79 11.56 0.36
N ASP A 91 0.67 12.35 1.44
CA ASP A 91 1.65 12.34 2.53
C ASP A 91 1.27 11.27 3.56
N PHE A 92 2.03 10.17 3.53
CA PHE A 92 1.97 9.10 4.51
C PHE A 92 3.24 9.10 5.35
N CYS A 93 3.17 9.68 6.55
CA CYS A 93 4.30 9.74 7.48
C CYS A 93 5.56 10.40 6.88
N LYS A 94 5.40 11.52 6.16
CA LYS A 94 6.47 12.20 5.42
C LYS A 94 7.07 11.37 4.26
N LYS A 95 6.41 10.28 3.87
CA LYS A 95 6.70 9.49 2.67
C LYS A 95 5.59 9.71 1.66
N GLU A 96 5.94 9.70 0.39
CA GLU A 96 4.96 9.84 -0.68
C GLU A 96 4.35 8.49 -1.02
N ILE A 97 3.02 8.45 -1.11
CA ILE A 97 2.27 7.36 -1.74
C ILE A 97 1.57 7.91 -2.96
N ASN A 98 1.83 7.30 -4.11
CA ASN A 98 1.25 7.67 -5.39
C ASN A 98 0.16 6.66 -5.77
N ALA A 99 -0.98 7.18 -6.22
CA ALA A 99 -2.10 6.41 -6.73
C ALA A 99 -2.44 6.89 -8.15
N ILE A 100 -2.41 5.97 -9.12
CA ILE A 100 -2.84 6.25 -10.48
C ILE A 100 -4.28 5.77 -10.65
N ILE A 101 -5.19 6.72 -10.83
CA ILE A 101 -6.62 6.45 -11.05
C ILE A 101 -7.08 7.01 -12.38
N THR A 102 -8.28 6.63 -12.84
CA THR A 102 -8.88 7.28 -14.01
C THR A 102 -9.25 8.72 -13.71
N LYS A 103 -9.18 9.58 -14.73
CA LYS A 103 -9.69 10.96 -14.64
C LYS A 103 -11.17 11.00 -14.21
N GLY A 104 -11.96 10.06 -14.70
CA GLY A 104 -13.37 9.90 -14.30
C GLY A 104 -13.53 9.66 -12.79
N ALA A 105 -12.69 8.79 -12.21
CA ALA A 105 -12.68 8.56 -10.76
C ALA A 105 -12.27 9.81 -9.98
N LEU A 106 -11.23 10.54 -10.42
CA LEU A 106 -10.82 11.80 -9.81
C LEU A 106 -11.99 12.80 -9.74
N HIS A 107 -12.72 12.96 -10.85
CA HIS A 107 -13.88 13.86 -10.91
C HIS A 107 -15.06 13.37 -10.06
N GLY A 108 -15.35 12.06 -10.09
CA GLY A 108 -16.44 11.47 -9.31
C GLY A 108 -16.22 11.61 -7.80
N LEU A 109 -14.97 11.45 -7.35
CA LEU A 109 -14.57 11.60 -5.95
C LEU A 109 -14.40 13.07 -5.53
N LYS A 110 -14.31 13.99 -6.49
CA LYS A 110 -14.12 15.43 -6.27
C LYS A 110 -12.87 15.76 -5.44
N CYS A 111 -11.79 14.98 -5.58
CA CYS A 111 -10.56 15.14 -4.80
C CYS A 111 -9.93 16.52 -5.02
N LYS A 112 -9.45 17.13 -3.94
CA LYS A 112 -8.65 18.35 -3.98
C LYS A 112 -7.36 18.17 -3.18
N ILE A 113 -6.33 18.94 -3.55
CA ILE A 113 -5.14 19.08 -2.73
C ILE A 113 -5.57 19.63 -1.37
N GLY A 114 -5.10 18.99 -0.30
CA GLY A 114 -5.46 19.33 1.06
C GLY A 114 -6.51 18.42 1.70
N ASP A 115 -7.29 17.69 0.89
CA ASP A 115 -8.30 16.76 1.39
C ASP A 115 -7.63 15.54 2.03
N GLU A 116 -8.31 14.96 3.02
CA GLU A 116 -7.97 13.65 3.56
C GLU A 116 -8.78 12.57 2.87
N PHE A 117 -8.09 11.58 2.32
CA PHE A 117 -8.70 10.45 1.64
C PHE A 117 -8.14 9.16 2.19
N ARG A 118 -8.94 8.10 2.09
CA ARG A 118 -8.46 6.74 2.34
C ARG A 118 -7.78 6.25 1.07
N TRP A 119 -6.58 5.73 1.20
CA TRP A 119 -5.94 4.92 0.15
C TRP A 119 -5.73 3.51 0.69
N PHE A 120 -5.79 2.52 -0.20
CA PHE A 120 -5.64 1.12 0.18
C PHE A 120 -5.12 0.25 -0.96
N ILE A 121 -4.49 -0.86 -0.58
CA ILE A 121 -3.89 -1.84 -1.49
C ILE A 121 -4.30 -3.24 -1.04
N LYS A 122 -4.61 -4.13 -1.97
CA LYS A 122 -4.91 -5.52 -1.61
C LYS A 122 -3.64 -6.24 -1.17
N SER A 123 -3.75 -7.13 -0.19
CA SER A 123 -2.62 -7.84 0.38
C SER A 123 -1.82 -8.66 -0.65
N ASN A 124 -2.48 -9.18 -1.67
CA ASN A 124 -1.85 -9.94 -2.75
C ASN A 124 -1.13 -9.05 -3.79
N GLU A 125 -1.29 -7.71 -3.73
CA GLU A 125 -0.61 -6.74 -4.59
C GLU A 125 0.57 -6.06 -3.87
N VAL A 126 0.86 -6.45 -2.63
CA VAL A 126 2.04 -5.99 -1.87
C VAL A 126 3.14 -7.04 -2.00
N THR A 127 4.22 -6.70 -2.70
CA THR A 127 5.43 -7.53 -2.77
C THR A 127 6.35 -7.22 -1.58
N ILE A 128 6.94 -8.25 -0.99
CA ILE A 128 8.00 -8.11 0.01
C ILE A 128 9.35 -8.37 -0.65
N GLN A 129 10.27 -7.42 -0.53
CA GLN A 129 11.65 -7.53 -0.97
C GLN A 129 12.59 -7.48 0.24
N ARG A 130 13.53 -8.43 0.31
CA ARG A 130 14.58 -8.41 1.35
C ARG A 130 15.55 -7.26 1.09
N ILE A 131 15.96 -6.58 2.16
CA ILE A 131 17.08 -5.64 2.10
C ILE A 131 18.36 -6.48 2.27
N VAL A 132 19.15 -6.58 1.20
CA VAL A 132 20.46 -7.24 1.25
C VAL A 132 21.48 -6.15 1.55
N ASN A 133 22.15 -6.27 2.71
CA ASN A 133 23.31 -5.46 3.05
C ASN A 133 24.58 -6.01 2.37
#